data_AF-A0A6C0C2M7-F1
#
_entry.id   AF-A0A6C0C2M7-F1
#
_cell.length_a   1.000
_cell.length_b   1.000
_cell.length_c   1.000
_cell.angle_alpha   90.00
_cell.angle_beta   90.00
_cell.angle_gamma   90.00
#
_symmetry.space_group_name_H-M   'P 1'
#
loop_
_entity.id
_entity.type
_entity.pdbx_description
1 polymer ?
#
loop_
_entity_poly.entity_id
_entity_poly.type
_entity_poly.pdbx_seq_one_letter_code
_entity_poly.pdbx_strand_id
1 'polypeptide(L)'
;MVGYKYGLWLVYNQNTFNTAHIGHFTVQCFMNKEDAFKLYDKINNNYGNTFPIHVEKMGSLFNTDFYNHDKNNLHAWGYYGSIKNWELLQNAAKEYFGDFSYKPHTSVIYSNDKSLLTPINLENDITIVGNLKVVNINADDPSNWSLLN
;
A
#
# COMPACT_ATOMS: atom_id res chain seq x y z
N MET A 1 -1.46 16.49 -11.54
CA MET A 1 -2.32 16.18 -10.40
C MET A 1 -1.41 16.12 -9.18
N VAL A 2 -1.89 15.70 -8.00
CA VAL A 2 -1.04 15.59 -6.80
C VAL A 2 -1.07 14.13 -6.40
N GLY A 3 0.06 13.43 -6.49
CA GLY A 3 0.17 12.05 -6.02
C GLY A 3 -0.11 11.93 -4.51
N TYR A 4 0.09 10.75 -3.95
CA TYR A 4 -0.22 10.43 -2.55
C TYR A 4 0.81 10.94 -1.52
N LYS A 5 1.62 11.93 -1.89
CA LYS A 5 2.69 12.54 -1.07
C LYS A 5 3.71 11.52 -0.53
N TYR A 6 3.91 11.46 0.78
CA TYR A 6 4.77 10.49 1.44
C TYR A 6 3.91 9.50 2.23
N GLY A 7 4.48 8.35 2.55
CA GLY A 7 3.77 7.33 3.29
C GLY A 7 4.67 6.20 3.78
N LEU A 8 4.01 5.17 4.31
CA LEU A 8 4.62 3.91 4.68
C LEU A 8 3.97 2.77 3.93
N TRP A 9 4.81 1.90 3.41
CA TRP A 9 4.42 0.68 2.71
C TRP A 9 5.06 -0.54 3.35
N LEU A 10 4.38 -1.67 3.22
CA LEU A 10 4.95 -3.00 3.39
C LEU A 10 5.29 -3.54 2.00
N VAL A 11 6.57 -3.44 1.63
CA VAL A 11 7.08 -3.80 0.32
C VAL A 11 7.42 -5.29 0.29
N TYR A 12 6.85 -6.02 -0.66
CA TYR A 12 7.10 -7.45 -0.86
C TYR A 12 8.04 -7.68 -2.05
N ASN A 13 8.45 -8.93 -2.25
CA ASN A 13 9.29 -9.30 -3.39
C ASN A 13 8.56 -9.07 -4.72
N GLN A 14 9.14 -8.29 -5.64
CA GLN A 14 8.54 -7.98 -6.94
C GLN A 14 8.16 -9.21 -7.78
N ASN A 15 8.79 -10.36 -7.53
CA ASN A 15 8.46 -11.62 -8.22
C ASN A 15 7.16 -12.27 -7.71
N THR A 16 6.58 -11.80 -6.59
CA THR A 16 5.32 -12.32 -6.05
C THR A 16 4.15 -12.01 -6.97
N PHE A 17 4.05 -10.76 -7.44
CA PHE A 17 3.01 -10.31 -8.36
C PHE A 17 3.67 -9.49 -9.45
N ASN A 18 3.29 -9.74 -10.71
CA ASN A 18 3.84 -9.01 -11.85
C ASN A 18 3.25 -7.59 -11.93
N THR A 19 3.77 -6.68 -11.12
CA THR A 19 3.36 -5.27 -11.12
C THR A 19 4.39 -4.40 -11.85
N ALA A 20 3.94 -3.30 -12.46
CA ALA A 20 4.80 -2.33 -13.16
C ALA A 20 5.38 -1.25 -12.23
N HIS A 21 5.01 -1.28 -10.95
CA HIS A 21 5.43 -0.35 -9.90
C HIS A 21 6.02 -1.15 -8.73
N ILE A 22 6.46 -0.50 -7.67
CA ILE A 22 6.96 -1.21 -6.48
C ILE A 22 5.81 -1.99 -5.84
N GLY A 23 5.87 -3.32 -5.77
CA GLY A 23 4.84 -4.13 -5.12
C GLY A 23 4.73 -3.88 -3.61
N HIS A 24 3.56 -3.43 -3.13
CA HIS A 24 3.38 -3.03 -1.74
C HIS A 24 1.96 -3.22 -1.18
N PHE A 25 1.86 -3.27 0.14
CA PHE A 25 0.63 -3.00 0.89
C PHE A 25 0.75 -1.63 1.58
N THR A 26 -0.19 -0.74 1.33
CA THR A 26 -0.16 0.60 1.95
C THR A 26 -0.52 0.52 3.43
N VAL A 27 0.30 1.13 4.29
CA VAL A 27 -0.01 1.36 5.71
C VAL A 27 -0.70 2.70 5.85
N GLN A 28 -0.02 3.78 5.47
CA GLN A 28 -0.55 5.14 5.50
C GLN A 28 0.07 5.98 4.38
N CYS A 29 -0.72 6.85 3.76
CA CYS A 29 -0.28 7.79 2.72
C CYS A 29 -0.75 9.22 3.02
N PHE A 30 -0.49 10.16 2.11
CA PHE A 30 -0.77 11.60 2.28
C PHE A 30 -0.05 12.29 3.44
N MET A 31 1.03 11.69 3.91
CA MET A 31 1.85 12.22 4.99
C MET A 31 2.80 13.31 4.46
N ASN A 32 3.25 14.18 5.35
CA ASN A 32 4.49 14.91 5.09
C ASN A 32 5.69 13.95 5.32
N LYS A 33 6.86 14.31 4.78
CA LYS A 33 8.04 13.45 4.84
C LYS A 33 8.48 13.16 6.27
N GLU A 34 8.49 14.15 7.15
CA GLU A 34 8.97 14.01 8.53
C GLU A 34 8.10 13.05 9.34
N ASP A 35 6.77 13.18 9.24
CA ASP A 35 5.83 12.30 9.93
C ASP A 35 5.92 10.86 9.41
N ALA A 36 6.19 10.67 8.12
CA ALA A 36 6.40 9.32 7.57
C ALA A 36 7.63 8.63 8.18
N PHE A 37 8.74 9.36 8.42
CA PHE A 37 9.90 8.81 9.13
C PHE A 37 9.61 8.56 10.61
N LYS A 38 8.93 9.49 11.30
CA LYS A 38 8.57 9.30 12.72
C LYS A 38 7.66 8.08 12.94
N LEU A 39 6.67 7.90 12.08
CA LEU A 39 5.81 6.71 12.12
C LEU A 39 6.60 5.44 11.81
N TYR A 40 7.54 5.48 10.86
CA TYR A 40 8.40 4.34 10.55
C TYR A 40 9.21 3.92 11.77
N ASP A 41 9.90 4.86 12.42
CA ASP A 41 10.70 4.59 13.60
C ASP A 41 9.83 4.04 14.74
N LYS A 42 8.64 4.62 14.94
CA LYS A 42 7.69 4.15 15.95
C LYS A 42 7.26 2.70 15.69
N ILE A 43 6.86 2.35 14.47
CA ILE A 43 6.45 0.99 14.14
C ILE A 43 7.64 0.04 14.25
N ASN A 44 8.79 0.40 13.68
CA ASN A 44 9.99 -0.43 13.68
C ASN A 44 10.47 -0.75 15.11
N ASN A 45 10.52 0.25 15.99
CA ASN A 45 11.00 0.08 17.36
C ASN A 45 10.05 -0.74 18.25
N ASN A 46 8.74 -0.70 17.99
CA ASN A 46 7.75 -1.38 18.83
C ASN A 46 7.29 -2.74 18.27
N TYR A 47 7.29 -2.91 16.95
CA TYR A 47 6.67 -4.04 16.27
C TYR A 47 7.60 -4.72 15.24
N GLY A 48 8.78 -4.14 15.00
CA GLY A 48 9.69 -4.56 13.93
C GLY A 48 9.30 -3.98 12.56
N ASN A 49 10.09 -4.33 11.55
CA ASN A 49 9.92 -3.85 10.18
C ASN A 49 9.48 -4.95 9.19
N THR A 50 9.24 -6.17 9.66
CA THR A 50 8.94 -7.31 8.80
C THR A 50 7.62 -7.93 9.22
N PHE A 51 6.67 -8.00 8.29
CA PHE A 51 5.29 -8.39 8.58
C PHE A 51 4.85 -9.52 7.64
N PRO A 52 4.42 -10.67 8.18
CA PRO A 52 3.68 -11.67 7.41
C PRO A 52 2.32 -11.09 6.98
N ILE A 53 1.98 -11.27 5.71
CA ILE A 53 0.73 -10.81 5.10
C ILE A 53 0.04 -12.04 4.52
N HIS A 54 -1.16 -12.35 4.98
CA HIS A 54 -2.01 -13.38 4.38
C HIS A 54 -2.85 -12.74 3.28
N VAL A 55 -2.60 -13.10 2.03
CA VAL A 55 -3.25 -12.55 0.84
C VAL A 55 -4.41 -13.45 0.44
N GLU A 56 -5.58 -12.85 0.27
CA GLU A 56 -6.80 -13.53 -0.16
C GLU A 56 -6.67 -13.95 -1.63
N LYS A 57 -7.11 -15.16 -1.99
CA LYS A 57 -7.02 -15.66 -3.38
C LYS A 57 -7.85 -14.85 -4.39
N MET A 58 -8.87 -14.14 -3.93
CA MET A 58 -9.83 -13.46 -4.79
C MET A 58 -9.29 -12.11 -5.24
N GLY A 59 -9.11 -11.94 -6.54
CA GLY A 59 -8.80 -10.64 -7.13
C GLY A 59 -9.98 -9.67 -6.98
N SER A 60 -9.69 -8.41 -6.70
CA SER A 60 -10.69 -7.35 -6.48
C SER A 60 -10.40 -6.13 -7.34
N LEU A 61 -11.46 -5.48 -7.82
CA LEU A 61 -11.38 -4.14 -8.40
C LEU A 61 -11.47 -3.11 -7.29
N PHE A 62 -10.57 -2.13 -7.33
CA PHE A 62 -10.59 -0.96 -6.48
C PHE A 62 -11.06 0.23 -7.31
N ASN A 63 -12.10 0.90 -6.83
CA ASN A 63 -12.59 2.12 -7.46
C ASN A 63 -11.67 3.30 -7.13
N THR A 64 -11.87 4.41 -7.85
CA THR A 64 -11.31 5.71 -7.49
C THR A 64 -11.81 6.13 -6.10
N ASP A 65 -11.14 7.11 -5.49
CA ASP A 65 -11.51 7.64 -4.17
C ASP A 65 -11.33 6.65 -3.02
N PHE A 66 -10.35 5.74 -3.15
CA PHE A 66 -10.07 4.73 -2.12
C PHE A 66 -9.60 5.37 -0.79
N TYR A 67 -9.00 6.57 -0.87
CA TYR A 67 -8.57 7.36 0.28
C TYR A 67 -9.29 8.71 0.32
N ASN A 68 -9.48 9.27 1.51
CA ASN A 68 -10.23 10.51 1.72
C ASN A 68 -9.64 11.71 0.94
N HIS A 69 -8.32 11.73 0.79
CA HIS A 69 -7.61 12.78 0.06
C HIS A 69 -7.27 12.39 -1.37
N ASP A 70 -7.72 11.22 -1.83
CA ASP A 70 -7.56 10.80 -3.22
C ASP A 70 -8.42 11.70 -4.11
N LYS A 71 -7.76 12.22 -5.15
CA LYS A 71 -8.37 13.07 -6.18
C LYS A 71 -7.91 12.65 -7.57
N ASN A 72 -7.29 11.46 -7.68
CA ASN A 72 -6.93 10.92 -8.97
C ASN A 72 -8.08 10.07 -9.53
N ASN A 73 -8.05 9.87 -10.84
CA ASN A 73 -9.01 9.01 -11.53
C ASN A 73 -8.42 7.62 -11.79
N LEU A 74 -7.55 7.15 -10.89
CA LEU A 74 -6.82 5.90 -11.07
C LEU A 74 -7.66 4.74 -10.52
N HIS A 75 -8.02 3.83 -11.42
CA HIS A 75 -8.59 2.55 -11.04
C HIS A 75 -7.47 1.54 -10.84
N ALA A 76 -7.71 0.54 -9.99
CA ALA A 76 -6.77 -0.55 -9.81
C ALA A 76 -7.48 -1.90 -9.69
N TRP A 77 -6.74 -2.97 -9.94
CA TRP A 77 -7.12 -4.28 -9.43
C TRP A 77 -5.96 -4.87 -8.65
N GLY A 78 -6.28 -5.73 -7.69
CA GLY A 78 -5.28 -6.48 -6.94
C GLY A 78 -5.92 -7.36 -5.87
N TYR A 79 -5.26 -7.48 -4.73
CA TYR A 79 -5.67 -8.41 -3.68
C TYR A 79 -5.82 -7.70 -2.35
N TYR A 80 -6.82 -8.13 -1.58
CA TYR A 80 -6.86 -7.84 -0.16
C TYR A 80 -5.92 -8.78 0.60
N GLY A 81 -5.51 -8.33 1.77
CA GLY A 81 -4.81 -9.16 2.72
C GLY A 81 -5.24 -8.91 4.15
N SER A 82 -4.65 -9.69 5.04
CA SER A 82 -4.75 -9.52 6.47
C SER A 82 -3.37 -9.58 7.09
N ILE A 83 -3.17 -8.74 8.10
CA ILE A 83 -1.92 -8.63 8.83
C ILE A 83 -2.26 -8.74 10.30
N LYS A 84 -1.57 -9.65 11.00
CA LYS A 84 -1.76 -9.79 12.44
C LYS A 84 -1.44 -8.46 13.11
N ASN A 85 -2.31 -8.01 14.02
CA ASN A 85 -2.19 -6.75 14.74
C ASN A 85 -2.26 -5.48 13.84
N TRP A 86 -2.99 -5.52 12.72
CA TRP A 86 -3.22 -4.33 11.89
C TRP A 86 -3.76 -3.12 12.69
N GLU A 87 -4.61 -3.38 13.68
CA GLU A 87 -5.15 -2.36 14.59
C GLU A 87 -4.07 -1.67 15.43
N LEU A 88 -2.97 -2.36 15.78
CA LEU A 88 -1.84 -1.72 16.47
C LEU A 88 -1.10 -0.75 15.54
N LEU A 89 -0.93 -1.11 14.27
CA LEU A 89 -0.38 -0.19 13.26
C LEU A 89 -1.29 1.00 13.04
N GLN A 90 -2.61 0.77 13.01
CA GLN A 90 -3.60 1.83 12.93
C GLN A 90 -3.51 2.78 14.14
N ASN A 91 -3.35 2.25 15.35
CA ASN A 91 -3.23 3.07 16.54
C ASN A 91 -1.95 3.91 16.54
N ALA A 92 -0.82 3.37 16.07
CA ALA A 92 0.40 4.15 15.90
C ALA A 92 0.26 5.25 14.84
N ALA A 93 -0.45 4.95 13.74
CA ALA A 93 -0.70 5.85 12.62
C ALA A 93 -1.58 7.07 12.99
N LYS A 94 -2.51 6.92 13.94
CA LYS A 94 -3.46 7.98 14.36
C LYS A 94 -2.80 9.27 14.87
N GLU A 95 -1.55 9.21 15.30
CA GLU A 95 -0.79 10.38 15.79
C GLU A 95 -0.30 11.28 14.66
N TYR A 96 -0.34 10.81 13.41
CA TYR A 96 0.21 11.50 12.25
C TYR A 96 -0.87 11.77 11.21
N PHE A 97 -0.78 12.94 10.56
CA PHE A 97 -1.70 13.28 9.48
C PHE A 97 -1.47 12.35 8.27
N GLY A 98 -2.56 11.83 7.72
CA GLY A 98 -2.55 11.02 6.50
C GLY A 98 -3.74 10.06 6.46
N ASP A 99 -3.85 9.32 5.37
CA ASP A 99 -4.90 8.31 5.22
C ASP A 99 -4.34 6.92 5.48
N PHE A 100 -4.79 6.31 6.58
CA PHE A 100 -4.47 4.93 6.90
C PHE A 100 -5.30 3.97 6.06
N SER A 101 -4.69 2.89 5.55
CA SER A 101 -5.41 1.90 4.77
C SER A 101 -6.33 1.07 5.67
N TYR A 102 -7.64 1.30 5.56
CA TYR A 102 -8.64 0.62 6.40
C TYR A 102 -8.50 -0.91 6.36
N LYS A 103 -8.31 -1.46 5.16
CA LYS A 103 -8.00 -2.88 4.93
C LYS A 103 -6.66 -2.98 4.18
N PRO A 104 -5.73 -3.87 4.59
CA PRO A 104 -4.54 -4.14 3.80
C PRO A 104 -4.92 -4.59 2.40
N HIS A 105 -4.33 -3.97 1.40
CA HIS A 105 -4.48 -4.36 0.00
C HIS A 105 -3.21 -4.02 -0.77
N THR A 106 -3.00 -4.74 -1.87
CA THR A 106 -1.98 -4.44 -2.88
C THR A 106 -2.68 -4.26 -4.21
N SER A 107 -2.25 -3.27 -4.98
CA SER A 107 -2.62 -3.15 -6.39
C SER A 107 -1.62 -3.94 -7.24
N VAL A 108 -2.09 -4.58 -8.30
CA VAL A 108 -1.27 -5.28 -9.29
C VAL A 108 -1.14 -4.42 -10.54
N ILE A 109 -2.26 -3.89 -11.03
CA ILE A 109 -2.31 -2.98 -12.19
C ILE A 109 -3.13 -1.75 -11.83
N TYR A 110 -2.65 -0.60 -12.29
CA TYR A 110 -3.35 0.68 -12.28
C TYR A 110 -3.75 1.08 -13.71
N SER A 111 -4.89 1.74 -13.88
CA SER A 111 -5.36 2.24 -15.17
C SER A 111 -6.32 3.43 -14.98
N ASN A 112 -6.29 4.39 -15.90
CA ASN A 112 -7.32 5.43 -15.99
C ASN A 112 -8.60 4.92 -16.70
N ASP A 113 -8.54 3.74 -17.31
CA ASP A 113 -9.67 3.06 -17.92
C ASP A 113 -9.94 1.74 -17.18
N LYS A 114 -11.05 1.71 -16.44
CA LYS A 114 -11.48 0.54 -15.66
C LYS A 114 -11.74 -0.69 -16.53
N SER A 115 -12.09 -0.53 -17.81
CA SER A 115 -12.37 -1.66 -18.71
C SER A 115 -11.12 -2.47 -19.05
N LEU A 116 -9.93 -1.90 -18.85
CA LEU A 116 -8.65 -2.57 -19.05
C LEU A 116 -8.22 -3.44 -17.85
N LEU A 117 -8.98 -3.39 -16.75
CA LEU A 117 -8.64 -4.11 -15.53
C LEU A 117 -9.39 -5.43 -15.46
N THR A 118 -8.64 -6.53 -15.52
CA THR A 118 -9.17 -7.89 -15.36
C THR A 118 -8.54 -8.53 -14.13
N PRO A 119 -9.25 -8.59 -12.98
CA PRO A 119 -8.76 -9.27 -11.80
C PRO A 119 -8.53 -10.76 -12.08
N ILE A 120 -7.42 -11.29 -11.57
CA ILE A 120 -7.06 -12.70 -11.66
C ILE A 120 -7.09 -13.30 -10.27
N ASN A 121 -7.66 -14.49 -10.11
CA ASN A 121 -7.63 -15.21 -8.85
C ASN A 121 -6.33 -16.00 -8.72
N LEU A 122 -5.80 -16.05 -7.50
CA LEU A 122 -4.76 -17.01 -7.14
C LEU A 122 -5.38 -18.41 -7.02
N GLU A 123 -4.56 -19.44 -7.16
CA GLU A 123 -5.02 -20.83 -6.93
C GLU A 123 -5.44 -21.03 -5.47
N ASN A 124 -4.67 -20.46 -4.55
CA ASN A 124 -4.87 -20.54 -3.11
C ASN A 124 -4.54 -19.20 -2.45
N ASP A 125 -4.99 -19.02 -1.21
CA ASP A 125 -4.47 -17.96 -0.36
C ASP A 125 -2.97 -18.18 -0.14
N ILE A 126 -2.20 -17.10 -0.05
CA ILE A 126 -0.75 -17.18 0.15
C ILE A 126 -0.29 -16.31 1.31
N THR A 127 0.79 -16.71 1.96
CA THR A 127 1.50 -15.86 2.92
C THR A 127 2.74 -15.28 2.28
N ILE A 128 2.86 -13.96 2.30
CA ILE A 128 4.05 -13.25 1.82
C ILE A 128 4.65 -12.42 2.95
N VAL A 129 5.87 -11.94 2.75
CA VAL A 129 6.56 -11.07 3.70
C VAL A 129 6.64 -9.66 3.13
N GLY A 130 6.10 -8.70 3.88
CA GLY A 130 6.23 -7.28 3.60
C GLY A 130 7.27 -6.64 4.52
N ASN A 131 8.12 -5.79 3.96
CA ASN A 131 9.12 -5.02 4.69
C ASN A 131 8.68 -3.56 4.75
N LEU A 132 8.63 -3.00 5.96
CA LEU A 132 8.26 -1.62 6.19
C LEU A 132 9.27 -0.69 5.52
N LYS A 133 8.77 0.27 4.73
CA LYS A 133 9.56 1.27 4.02
C LYS A 133 8.83 2.61 4.01
N VAL A 134 9.61 3.68 4.12
CA VAL A 134 9.14 5.04 3.85
C VAL A 134 9.17 5.25 2.34
N VAL A 135 8.15 5.89 1.79
CA VAL A 135 7.98 6.05 0.34
C VAL A 135 7.69 7.49 -0.07
N ASN A 136 8.09 7.82 -1.29
CA ASN A 136 7.72 9.03 -2.00
C ASN A 136 6.80 8.67 -3.17
N ILE A 137 5.57 9.12 -3.05
CA ILE A 137 4.42 8.85 -3.92
C ILE A 137 3.90 10.18 -4.52
N ASN A 138 4.74 11.21 -4.66
CA ASN A 138 4.31 12.52 -5.17
C ASN A 138 3.98 12.51 -6.67
N ALA A 139 4.50 11.54 -7.42
CA ALA A 139 4.23 11.41 -8.85
C ALA A 139 2.82 10.86 -9.13
N ASP A 140 2.20 11.32 -10.20
CA ASP A 140 0.89 10.83 -10.66
C ASP A 140 0.99 9.40 -11.23
N ASP A 141 2.10 9.09 -11.88
CA ASP A 141 2.38 7.77 -12.47
C ASP A 141 3.05 6.85 -11.42
N PRO A 142 2.43 5.70 -11.07
CA PRO A 142 2.98 4.74 -10.12
C PRO A 142 4.37 4.20 -10.43
N SER A 143 4.77 4.17 -11.71
CA SER A 143 6.11 3.73 -12.12
C SER A 143 7.23 4.66 -11.63
N ASN A 144 6.88 5.91 -11.27
CA ASN A 144 7.81 6.92 -10.77
C ASN A 144 7.82 7.04 -9.23
N TRP A 145 7.10 6.17 -8.53
CA TRP A 145 7.16 6.10 -7.07
C TRP A 145 8.49 5.51 -6.61
N SER A 146 8.95 5.92 -5.43
CA SER A 146 10.28 5.54 -4.95
C SER A 146 10.31 5.24 -3.44
N LEU A 147 11.20 4.32 -3.06
CA LEU A 147 11.53 4.08 -1.66
C LEU A 147 12.50 5.16 -1.17
N LEU A 148 12.32 5.58 0.08
CA LEU A 148 13.25 6.47 0.77
C LEU A 148 14.07 5.64 1.77
N ASN A 149 15.36 5.93 1.82
CA ASN A 149 16.31 5.38 2.78
C ASN A 149 16.53 6.35 3.93
#